data_AF-A0A6J7F7M0-F1
#
_entry.id   AF-A0A6J7F7M0-F1
#
_cell.length_a   1.000
_cell.length_b   1.000
_cell.length_c   1.000
_cell.angle_alpha   90.00
_cell.angle_beta   90.00
_cell.angle_gamma   90.00
#
_symmetry.space_group_name_H-M   'P 1'
#
loop_
_entity.id
_entity.type
_entity.pdbx_description
1 polymer ?
#
loop_
_entity_poly.entity_id
_entity_poly.type
_entity_poly.pdbx_seq_one_letter_code
_entity_poly.pdbx_strand_id
1 'polypeptide(L)'
;MNVVDGGVVSEKWVPVDRVGLYVPGGRAVYPSSVLMNVIPAQIAEVASIAVASPPQSENGGLPHPTILAACALLGITEVYAIGGAQAIALFAYGMEGVALKCDLVTGPGNIYVAAAKRALRGIIGIDSEAGPTEIAILADSTAIAADVATDLISQAEHDVIAAAVLVTDSAQLIDEVQVELEKRVAETKHSDRIRTALTGIQSAAVLVDSISQGLEVVNAYAAEHLEIQTANSRSDAAQIRNAGAVFIGRFSPVSLGDYSAGSNHVLPTGGCACHSSGLSVQTFLKGIHYIEYGQVAFTDISTTVITLANAEDLPAHGEAIAARFELL
;
A
#
# COMPACT_ATOMS: atom_id res chain seq x y z
N MET A 1 -20.65 -19.22 -9.04
CA MET A 1 -22.05 -18.77 -9.27
C MET A 1 -22.61 -19.56 -10.44
N ASN A 2 -23.81 -20.13 -10.28
CA ASN A 2 -24.56 -20.64 -11.43
C ASN A 2 -25.14 -19.43 -12.16
N VAL A 3 -24.75 -19.24 -13.42
CA VAL A 3 -25.20 -18.11 -14.23
C VAL A 3 -26.43 -18.49 -15.06
N VAL A 4 -26.52 -19.76 -15.44
CA VAL A 4 -27.68 -20.44 -16.03
C VAL A 4 -27.71 -21.89 -15.57
N ASP A 5 -28.80 -22.62 -15.79
CA ASP A 5 -28.82 -24.06 -15.51
C ASP A 5 -27.78 -24.78 -16.37
N GLY A 6 -26.90 -25.57 -15.74
CA GLY A 6 -25.74 -26.19 -16.40
C GLY A 6 -24.60 -25.25 -16.80
N GLY A 7 -24.67 -23.94 -16.50
CA GLY A 7 -23.61 -22.95 -16.76
C GLY A 7 -23.08 -22.34 -15.47
N VAL A 8 -21.79 -22.53 -15.20
CA VAL A 8 -21.13 -22.11 -13.96
C VAL A 8 -19.96 -21.19 -14.28
N VAL A 9 -19.89 -20.08 -13.55
CA VAL A 9 -18.70 -19.22 -13.49
C VAL A 9 -18.24 -19.14 -12.04
N SER A 10 -17.00 -19.54 -11.77
CA SER A 10 -16.40 -19.42 -10.44
C SER A 10 -15.06 -18.70 -10.52
N GLU A 11 -14.67 -18.04 -9.43
CA GLU A 11 -13.35 -17.43 -9.29
C GLU A 11 -12.54 -18.19 -8.25
N LYS A 12 -11.29 -18.49 -8.56
CA LYS A 12 -10.33 -19.09 -7.64
C LYS A 12 -9.21 -18.09 -7.37
N TRP A 13 -8.97 -17.81 -6.09
CA TRP A 13 -7.83 -17.01 -5.65
C TRP A 13 -6.60 -17.91 -5.50
N VAL A 14 -5.52 -17.57 -6.20
CA VAL A 14 -4.25 -18.32 -6.15
C VAL A 14 -3.08 -17.38 -5.89
N PRO A 15 -2.07 -17.75 -5.10
CA PRO A 15 -0.92 -16.90 -4.89
C PRO A 15 -0.10 -16.68 -6.16
N VAL A 16 0.69 -15.62 -6.16
CA VAL A 16 1.86 -15.52 -7.06
C VAL A 16 2.85 -16.63 -6.75
N ASP A 17 3.57 -17.12 -7.76
CA ASP A 17 4.49 -18.23 -7.56
C ASP A 17 5.73 -17.74 -6.78
N ARG A 18 6.19 -16.52 -7.08
CA ARG A 18 7.32 -15.90 -6.41
C ARG A 18 7.18 -14.41 -6.18
N VAL A 19 7.60 -13.96 -4.99
CA VAL A 19 7.60 -12.54 -4.60
C VAL A 19 8.98 -12.07 -4.11
N GLY A 20 9.34 -10.85 -4.53
CA GLY A 20 10.47 -10.10 -4.00
C GLY A 20 10.00 -9.02 -3.02
N LEU A 21 10.54 -9.01 -1.81
CA LEU A 21 10.14 -8.07 -0.75
C LEU A 21 11.29 -7.09 -0.51
N TYR A 22 11.07 -5.81 -0.79
CA TYR A 22 12.05 -4.77 -0.54
C TYR A 22 11.88 -4.21 0.88
N VAL A 23 12.97 -4.24 1.65
CA VAL A 23 13.01 -3.74 3.02
C VAL A 23 13.99 -2.56 3.08
N PRO A 24 13.55 -1.34 3.42
CA PRO A 24 14.43 -0.19 3.51
C PRO A 24 15.50 -0.37 4.60
N GLY A 25 16.64 0.28 4.38
CA GLY A 25 17.75 0.34 5.34
C GLY A 25 18.65 1.54 5.06
N GLY A 26 19.82 1.59 5.69
CA GLY A 26 20.76 2.72 5.58
C GLY A 26 20.60 3.68 6.74
N ARG A 27 19.80 4.76 6.58
CA ARG A 27 19.64 5.79 7.63
C ARG A 27 18.86 5.32 8.86
N ALA A 28 17.95 4.39 8.67
CA ALA A 28 17.10 3.82 9.71
C ALA A 28 16.93 2.32 9.47
N VAL A 29 16.58 1.59 10.54
CA VAL A 29 16.49 0.13 10.56
C VAL A 29 15.03 -0.24 10.87
N TYR A 30 14.36 -0.93 9.94
CA TYR A 30 12.93 -1.22 10.02
C TYR A 30 12.64 -2.73 10.01
N PRO A 31 12.83 -3.45 11.13
CA PRO A 31 12.41 -4.85 11.21
C PRO A 31 10.89 -5.01 11.07
N SER A 32 10.12 -3.97 11.41
CA SER A 32 8.68 -3.89 11.14
C SER A 32 8.37 -4.10 9.66
N SER A 33 9.13 -3.49 8.74
CA SER A 33 8.90 -3.67 7.30
C SER A 33 9.16 -5.09 6.81
N VAL A 34 10.01 -5.88 7.50
CA VAL A 34 10.14 -7.32 7.22
C VAL A 34 8.84 -8.03 7.58
N LEU A 35 8.34 -7.83 8.81
CA LEU A 35 7.12 -8.45 9.30
C LEU A 35 5.92 -8.11 8.40
N MET A 36 5.76 -6.83 8.06
CA MET A 36 4.63 -6.32 7.27
C MET A 36 4.64 -6.84 5.83
N ASN A 37 5.79 -7.17 5.25
CA ASN A 37 5.87 -7.76 3.92
C ASN A 37 5.75 -9.29 3.94
N VAL A 38 6.46 -9.95 4.85
CA VAL A 38 6.60 -11.41 4.85
C VAL A 38 5.34 -12.11 5.36
N ILE A 39 4.74 -11.63 6.45
CA ILE A 39 3.60 -12.31 7.09
C ILE A 39 2.41 -12.44 6.12
N PRO A 40 1.96 -11.38 5.43
CA PRO A 40 0.86 -11.52 4.47
C PRO A 40 1.20 -12.44 3.29
N ALA A 41 2.45 -12.44 2.81
CA ALA A 41 2.90 -13.35 1.75
C ALA A 41 2.83 -14.82 2.19
N GLN A 42 3.20 -15.10 3.45
CA GLN A 42 3.11 -16.44 4.03
C GLN A 42 1.67 -16.88 4.26
N ILE A 43 0.80 -15.98 4.73
CA ILE A 43 -0.65 -16.27 4.89
C ILE A 43 -1.30 -16.52 3.53
N ALA A 44 -0.86 -15.83 2.47
CA ALA A 44 -1.29 -16.08 1.10
C ALA A 44 -0.73 -17.39 0.52
N GLU A 45 0.18 -18.07 1.22
CA GLU A 45 0.85 -19.30 0.80
C GLU A 45 1.73 -19.12 -0.44
N VAL A 46 2.40 -17.96 -0.58
CA VAL A 46 3.38 -17.74 -1.65
C VAL A 46 4.55 -18.72 -1.50
N ALA A 47 4.79 -19.51 -2.55
CA ALA A 47 5.73 -20.63 -2.51
C ALA A 47 7.20 -20.21 -2.43
N SER A 48 7.54 -19.05 -2.98
CA SER A 48 8.92 -18.57 -3.05
C SER A 48 9.01 -17.08 -2.67
N ILE A 49 9.77 -16.79 -1.62
CA ILE A 49 9.91 -15.44 -1.05
C ILE A 49 11.39 -15.08 -0.98
N ALA A 50 11.77 -13.96 -1.58
CA ALA A 50 13.09 -13.37 -1.46
C ALA A 50 13.02 -11.97 -0.85
N VAL A 51 13.98 -11.61 0.01
CA VAL A 51 14.06 -10.27 0.61
C VAL A 51 15.28 -9.53 0.07
N ALA A 52 15.14 -8.24 -0.23
CA ALA A 52 16.26 -7.35 -0.52
C ALA A 52 16.35 -6.25 0.52
N SER A 53 17.54 -6.00 1.04
CA SER A 53 17.82 -4.89 1.95
C SER A 53 19.21 -4.31 1.64
N PRO A 54 19.40 -2.98 1.69
CA PRO A 54 20.67 -2.36 1.35
C PRO A 54 21.82 -2.86 2.25
N PRO A 55 23.02 -3.08 1.67
CA PRO A 55 24.21 -3.45 2.44
C PRO A 55 24.69 -2.27 3.29
N GLN A 56 25.23 -2.56 4.47
CA GLN A 56 25.80 -1.57 5.40
C GLN A 56 27.30 -1.80 5.62
N SER A 57 28.10 -0.75 5.45
CA SER A 57 29.56 -0.82 5.56
C SER A 57 30.04 -1.26 6.95
N GLU A 58 29.36 -0.75 7.97
CA GLU A 58 29.54 -1.05 9.39
C GLU A 58 29.21 -2.51 9.74
N ASN A 59 28.43 -3.18 8.89
CA ASN A 59 28.04 -4.59 9.01
C ASN A 59 28.73 -5.47 7.97
N GLY A 60 29.91 -5.07 7.49
CA GLY A 60 30.72 -5.87 6.57
C GLY A 60 30.08 -6.09 5.20
N GLY A 61 29.20 -5.18 4.76
CA GLY A 61 28.46 -5.29 3.50
C GLY A 61 27.17 -6.11 3.59
N LEU A 62 26.74 -6.50 4.78
CA LEU A 62 25.45 -7.17 5.00
C LEU A 62 24.37 -6.17 5.43
N PRO A 63 23.08 -6.52 5.27
CA PRO A 63 21.98 -5.82 5.92
C PRO A 63 22.14 -5.78 7.45
N HIS A 64 21.44 -4.85 8.10
CA HIS A 64 21.47 -4.72 9.55
C HIS A 64 21.09 -6.05 10.27
N PRO A 65 21.78 -6.46 11.35
CA PRO A 65 21.52 -7.73 12.03
C PRO A 65 20.07 -7.93 12.47
N THR A 66 19.37 -6.87 12.90
CA THR A 66 17.96 -6.95 13.28
C THR A 66 17.03 -7.28 12.11
N ILE A 67 17.36 -6.83 10.88
CA ILE A 67 16.62 -7.20 9.67
C ILE A 67 16.83 -8.69 9.39
N LEU A 68 18.07 -9.16 9.45
CA LEU A 68 18.42 -10.57 9.25
C LEU A 68 17.79 -11.47 10.33
N ALA A 69 17.73 -11.01 11.58
CA ALA A 69 17.06 -11.70 12.67
C ALA A 69 15.55 -11.81 12.45
N ALA A 70 14.88 -10.74 11.99
CA ALA A 70 13.47 -10.78 11.63
C ALA A 70 13.21 -11.74 10.46
N CYS A 71 14.05 -11.72 9.42
CA CYS A 71 14.00 -12.69 8.32
C CYS A 71 14.13 -14.13 8.84
N ALA A 72 15.12 -14.40 9.70
CA ALA A 72 15.35 -15.73 10.26
C ALA A 72 14.17 -16.22 11.12
N LEU A 73 13.59 -15.35 11.96
CA LEU A 73 12.41 -15.67 12.78
C LEU A 73 11.19 -16.04 11.93
N LEU A 74 11.06 -15.44 10.75
CA LEU A 74 9.99 -15.73 9.79
C LEU A 74 10.37 -16.85 8.80
N GLY A 75 11.53 -17.47 8.94
CA GLY A 75 11.96 -18.57 8.07
C GLY A 75 12.39 -18.15 6.66
N ILE A 76 12.70 -16.88 6.43
CA ILE A 76 13.23 -16.41 5.15
C ILE A 76 14.69 -16.84 4.99
N THR A 77 14.95 -17.62 3.94
CA THR A 77 16.28 -18.18 3.65
C THR A 77 17.00 -17.47 2.51
N GLU A 78 16.30 -16.65 1.72
CA GLU A 78 16.84 -15.95 0.56
C GLU A 78 16.84 -14.44 0.80
N VAL A 79 18.02 -13.87 1.10
CA VAL A 79 18.20 -12.45 1.38
C VAL A 79 19.33 -11.89 0.53
N TYR A 80 19.04 -10.83 -0.22
CA TYR A 80 20.01 -10.11 -1.04
C TYR A 80 20.46 -8.82 -0.35
N ALA A 81 21.77 -8.65 -0.22
CA ALA A 81 22.41 -7.42 0.24
C ALA A 81 22.45 -6.38 -0.88
N ILE A 82 21.28 -5.92 -1.32
CA ILE A 82 21.08 -4.98 -2.43
C ILE A 82 19.95 -4.00 -2.07
N GLY A 83 20.12 -2.73 -2.40
CA GLY A 83 19.14 -1.68 -2.14
C GLY A 83 18.72 -0.93 -3.41
N GLY A 84 17.80 0.02 -3.29
CA GLY A 84 17.47 0.97 -4.35
C GLY A 84 16.80 0.36 -5.59
N ALA A 85 16.81 1.12 -6.69
CA ALA A 85 16.18 0.74 -7.96
C ALA A 85 16.76 -0.58 -8.53
N GLN A 86 18.05 -0.83 -8.31
CA GLN A 86 18.72 -2.05 -8.76
C GLN A 86 18.24 -3.30 -8.05
N ALA A 87 17.75 -3.22 -6.80
CA ALA A 87 17.11 -4.34 -6.12
C ALA A 87 15.79 -4.71 -6.81
N ILE A 88 15.01 -3.70 -7.19
CA ILE A 88 13.74 -3.90 -7.90
C ILE A 88 14.00 -4.48 -9.29
N ALA A 89 15.03 -3.98 -9.99
CA ALA A 89 15.44 -4.53 -11.29
C ALA A 89 15.93 -5.99 -11.18
N LEU A 90 16.69 -6.33 -10.13
CA LEU A 90 17.12 -7.70 -9.87
C LEU A 90 15.91 -8.64 -9.74
N PHE A 91 14.87 -8.24 -8.99
CA PHE A 91 13.65 -9.04 -8.87
C PHE A 91 12.83 -9.07 -10.15
N ALA A 92 12.78 -7.98 -10.92
CA ALA A 92 12.00 -7.94 -12.16
C ALA A 92 12.59 -8.83 -13.27
N TYR A 93 13.92 -8.80 -13.44
CA TYR A 93 14.59 -9.49 -14.53
C TYR A 93 15.25 -10.81 -14.12
N GLY A 94 15.52 -10.99 -12.83
CA GLY A 94 16.42 -12.03 -12.35
C GLY A 94 17.87 -11.76 -12.76
N MET A 95 18.77 -12.63 -12.32
CA MET A 95 20.16 -12.65 -12.72
C MET A 95 20.67 -14.09 -12.67
N GLU A 96 21.18 -14.59 -13.79
CA GLU A 96 21.65 -15.97 -13.91
C GLU A 96 22.71 -16.29 -12.84
N GLY A 97 22.53 -17.42 -12.14
CA GLY A 97 23.40 -17.87 -11.06
C GLY A 97 23.32 -17.05 -9.77
N VAL A 98 22.46 -16.01 -9.72
CA VAL A 98 22.33 -15.11 -8.56
C VAL A 98 20.91 -15.08 -8.03
N ALA A 99 19.93 -14.70 -8.86
CA ALA A 99 18.54 -14.50 -8.43
C ALA A 99 17.53 -14.93 -9.49
N LEU A 100 16.47 -15.62 -9.06
CA LEU A 100 15.30 -15.86 -9.90
C LEU A 100 14.44 -14.60 -9.97
N LYS A 101 13.89 -14.31 -11.15
CA LYS A 101 12.87 -13.27 -11.32
C LYS A 101 11.66 -13.56 -10.42
N CYS A 102 10.96 -12.52 -10.00
CA CYS A 102 9.75 -12.58 -9.20
C CYS A 102 8.54 -12.17 -10.05
N ASP A 103 7.35 -12.63 -9.70
CA ASP A 103 6.10 -12.22 -10.37
C ASP A 103 5.54 -10.93 -9.77
N LEU A 104 5.85 -10.67 -8.51
CA LEU A 104 5.43 -9.51 -7.73
C LEU A 104 6.61 -8.95 -6.94
N VAL A 105 6.68 -7.62 -6.81
CA VAL A 105 7.60 -6.96 -5.88
C VAL A 105 6.84 -6.00 -4.98
N THR A 106 7.01 -6.14 -3.66
CA THR A 106 6.34 -5.30 -2.66
C THR A 106 7.34 -4.61 -1.75
N GLY A 107 6.85 -3.68 -0.95
CA GLY A 107 7.59 -3.03 0.11
C GLY A 107 7.81 -1.54 -0.14
N PRO A 108 7.90 -0.74 0.93
CA PRO A 108 8.06 0.71 0.83
C PRO A 108 9.50 1.05 0.46
N GLY A 109 9.73 2.26 -0.02
CA GLY A 109 11.09 2.72 -0.27
C GLY A 109 11.15 4.21 -0.57
N ASN A 110 12.36 4.71 -0.79
CA ASN A 110 12.51 6.08 -1.24
C ASN A 110 11.95 6.28 -2.66
N ILE A 111 11.96 7.52 -3.13
CA ILE A 111 11.47 7.90 -4.47
C ILE A 111 12.06 7.06 -5.62
N TYR A 112 13.31 6.61 -5.51
CA TYR A 112 13.97 5.80 -6.54
C TYR A 112 13.42 4.37 -6.59
N VAL A 113 13.13 3.79 -5.42
CA VAL A 113 12.48 2.47 -5.31
C VAL A 113 11.06 2.54 -5.87
N ALA A 114 10.29 3.55 -5.45
CA ALA A 114 8.93 3.77 -5.95
C ALA A 114 8.92 3.99 -7.49
N ALA A 115 9.82 4.82 -8.01
CA ALA A 115 9.95 5.06 -9.45
C ALA A 115 10.36 3.80 -10.22
N ALA A 116 11.24 2.97 -9.66
CA ALA A 116 11.63 1.70 -10.27
C ALA A 116 10.47 0.70 -10.31
N LYS A 117 9.72 0.55 -9.21
CA LYS A 117 8.49 -0.26 -9.16
C LYS A 117 7.52 0.19 -10.25
N ARG A 118 7.27 1.50 -10.35
CA ARG A 118 6.39 2.08 -11.38
C ARG A 118 6.88 1.80 -12.80
N ALA A 119 8.17 1.98 -13.07
CA ALA A 119 8.75 1.78 -14.40
C ALA A 119 8.73 0.31 -14.86
N LEU A 120 8.71 -0.64 -13.91
CA LEU A 120 8.71 -2.08 -14.17
C LEU A 120 7.32 -2.71 -14.10
N ARG A 121 6.28 -1.93 -13.80
CA ARG A 121 4.88 -2.38 -13.82
C ARG A 121 4.56 -2.94 -15.22
N GLY A 122 4.03 -4.16 -15.26
CA GLY A 122 3.73 -4.89 -16.49
C GLY A 122 4.77 -5.95 -16.87
N ILE A 123 6.00 -5.81 -16.39
CA ILE A 123 6.99 -6.90 -16.35
C ILE A 123 6.78 -7.71 -15.07
N ILE A 124 6.51 -7.00 -13.97
CA ILE A 124 6.13 -7.54 -12.67
C ILE A 124 4.87 -6.87 -12.14
N GLY A 125 4.18 -7.56 -11.25
CA GLY A 125 3.22 -6.95 -10.34
C GLY A 125 3.95 -6.08 -9.30
N ILE A 126 3.27 -5.04 -8.81
CA ILE A 126 3.71 -4.27 -7.66
C ILE A 126 2.52 -4.07 -6.72
N ASP A 127 2.80 -3.88 -5.43
CA ASP A 127 1.80 -3.55 -4.41
C ASP A 127 1.12 -2.20 -4.70
N SER A 128 1.82 -1.11 -4.39
CA SER A 128 1.37 0.25 -4.58
C SER A 128 2.58 1.18 -4.70
N GLU A 129 2.33 2.41 -5.13
CA GLU A 129 3.35 3.46 -5.09
C GLU A 129 3.45 3.97 -3.65
N ALA A 130 4.31 3.30 -2.87
CA ALA A 130 4.69 3.71 -1.52
C ALA A 130 5.99 4.54 -1.60
N GLY A 131 5.83 5.87 -1.62
CA GLY A 131 6.88 6.87 -1.68
C GLY A 131 7.19 7.50 -0.32
N PRO A 132 7.49 8.81 -0.24
CA PRO A 132 7.63 9.52 1.04
C PRO A 132 6.37 9.39 1.90
N THR A 133 6.55 9.24 3.21
CA THR A 133 5.44 9.07 4.17
C THR A 133 4.62 10.35 4.34
N GLU A 134 3.33 10.19 4.63
CA GLU A 134 2.37 11.26 4.80
C GLU A 134 1.40 11.01 5.96
N ILE A 135 1.07 12.08 6.68
CA ILE A 135 -0.05 12.11 7.63
C ILE A 135 -0.98 13.28 7.35
N ALA A 136 -2.28 13.01 7.39
CA ALA A 136 -3.31 14.02 7.51
C ALA A 136 -4.09 13.80 8.81
N ILE A 137 -4.38 14.88 9.54
CA ILE A 137 -5.18 14.86 10.76
C ILE A 137 -6.41 15.74 10.53
N LEU A 138 -7.60 15.16 10.58
CA LEU A 138 -8.86 15.90 10.67
C LEU A 138 -9.22 16.10 12.14
N ALA A 139 -9.20 17.34 12.60
CA ALA A 139 -9.42 17.67 14.00
C ALA A 139 -10.45 18.80 14.16
N ASP A 140 -11.31 18.71 15.17
CA ASP A 140 -12.20 19.82 15.58
C ASP A 140 -11.63 20.55 16.80
N SER A 141 -12.36 21.55 17.30
CA SER A 141 -11.98 22.31 18.49
C SER A 141 -11.86 21.50 19.79
N THR A 142 -12.24 20.22 19.81
CA THR A 142 -12.09 19.33 20.98
C THR A 142 -10.78 18.57 20.98
N ALA A 143 -10.04 18.58 19.87
CA ALA A 143 -8.72 17.99 19.79
C ALA A 143 -7.73 18.71 20.73
N ILE A 144 -6.72 17.97 21.19
CA ILE A 144 -5.69 18.51 22.07
C ILE A 144 -4.47 18.84 21.21
N ALA A 145 -4.10 20.12 21.18
CA ALA A 145 -3.00 20.62 20.36
C ALA A 145 -1.68 19.85 20.57
N ALA A 146 -1.40 19.44 21.81
CA ALA A 146 -0.21 18.66 22.14
C ALA A 146 -0.18 17.27 21.46
N ASP A 147 -1.34 16.60 21.36
CA ASP A 147 -1.45 15.28 20.76
C ASP A 147 -1.29 15.41 19.23
N VAL A 148 -2.05 16.33 18.62
CA VAL A 148 -1.95 16.67 17.19
C VAL A 148 -0.51 17.03 16.80
N ALA A 149 0.16 17.88 17.58
CA ALA A 149 1.55 18.27 17.32
C ALA A 149 2.50 17.06 17.36
N THR A 150 2.34 16.14 18.33
CA THR A 150 3.18 14.95 18.40
C THR A 150 2.94 13.99 17.24
N ASP A 151 1.70 13.84 16.78
CA ASP A 151 1.35 12.96 15.67
C ASP A 151 1.87 13.53 14.33
N LEU A 152 1.82 14.84 14.12
CA LEU A 152 2.48 15.49 12.98
C LEU A 152 4.01 15.29 13.00
N ILE A 153 4.64 15.43 14.17
CA ILE A 153 6.08 15.24 14.34
C ILE A 153 6.49 13.80 14.05
N SER A 154 5.69 12.80 14.46
CA SER A 154 6.05 11.39 14.31
C SER A 154 6.19 10.95 12.86
N GLN A 155 5.47 11.58 11.91
CA GLN A 155 5.70 11.31 10.48
C GLN A 155 6.71 12.26 9.84
N ALA A 156 6.74 13.53 10.25
CA ALA A 156 7.74 14.49 9.79
C ALA A 156 9.18 14.05 10.13
N GLU A 157 9.37 13.21 11.13
CA GLU A 157 10.68 12.66 11.44
C GLU A 157 11.18 11.61 10.45
N HIS A 158 10.38 11.08 9.52
CA HIS A 158 10.89 10.02 8.63
C HIS A 158 11.85 10.56 7.57
N ASP A 159 11.46 11.63 6.86
CA ASP A 159 12.23 12.21 5.76
C ASP A 159 11.96 13.73 5.61
N VAL A 160 12.88 14.46 5.00
CA VAL A 160 12.74 15.91 4.74
C VAL A 160 11.62 16.23 3.74
N ILE A 161 11.19 15.24 2.95
CA ILE A 161 10.06 15.34 2.03
C ILE A 161 8.79 14.63 2.54
N ALA A 162 8.74 14.24 3.82
CA ALA A 162 7.49 13.76 4.43
C ALA A 162 6.45 14.88 4.49
N ALA A 163 5.17 14.53 4.38
CA ALA A 163 4.06 15.49 4.44
C ALA A 163 3.31 15.36 5.77
N ALA A 164 3.00 16.50 6.38
CA ALA A 164 2.21 16.58 7.61
C ALA A 164 1.12 17.66 7.45
N VAL A 165 -0.13 17.24 7.42
CA VAL A 165 -1.28 18.11 7.14
C VAL A 165 -2.25 18.11 8.30
N LEU A 166 -2.56 19.29 8.85
CA LEU A 166 -3.66 19.48 9.78
C LEU A 166 -4.84 20.08 9.03
N VAL A 167 -6.00 19.42 9.05
CA VAL A 167 -7.27 19.95 8.55
C VAL A 167 -8.19 20.20 9.74
N THR A 168 -8.64 21.44 9.93
CA THR A 168 -9.48 21.78 11.10
C THR A 168 -10.42 22.94 10.82
N ASP A 169 -11.54 23.00 11.54
CA ASP A 169 -12.44 24.15 11.57
C ASP A 169 -12.13 25.16 12.67
N SER A 170 -11.05 24.94 13.42
CA SER A 170 -10.65 25.77 14.56
C SER A 170 -9.34 26.51 14.30
N ALA A 171 -9.43 27.82 14.05
CA ALA A 171 -8.25 28.68 13.97
C ALA A 171 -7.45 28.70 15.28
N GLN A 172 -8.14 28.61 16.43
CA GLN A 172 -7.50 28.51 17.74
C GLN A 172 -6.64 27.24 17.86
N LEU A 173 -7.12 26.10 17.36
CA LEU A 173 -6.36 24.86 17.39
C LEU A 173 -5.07 24.98 16.57
N ILE A 174 -5.11 25.66 15.41
CA ILE A 174 -3.92 25.90 14.59
C ILE A 174 -2.86 26.68 15.39
N ASP A 175 -3.25 27.77 16.03
CA ASP A 175 -2.34 28.59 16.83
C ASP A 175 -1.73 27.79 18.00
N GLU A 176 -2.56 27.00 18.70
CA GLU A 176 -2.10 26.17 19.81
C GLU A 176 -1.16 25.04 19.35
N VAL A 177 -1.44 24.41 18.20
CA VAL A 177 -0.58 23.37 17.61
C VAL A 177 0.76 23.97 17.20
N GLN A 178 0.79 25.17 16.64
CA GLN A 178 2.05 25.85 16.30
C GLN A 178 2.94 26.06 17.53
N VAL A 179 2.38 26.50 18.66
CA VAL A 179 3.12 26.66 19.92
C VAL A 179 3.70 25.32 20.40
N GLU A 180 2.92 24.24 20.34
CA GLU A 180 3.39 22.91 20.74
C GLU A 180 4.47 22.36 19.79
N LEU A 181 4.35 22.60 18.48
CA LEU A 181 5.35 22.22 17.48
C LEU A 181 6.68 22.95 17.73
N GLU A 182 6.68 24.26 17.96
CA GLU A 182 7.90 25.04 18.24
C GLU A 182 8.67 24.46 19.43
N LYS A 183 7.95 24.15 20.51
CA LYS A 183 8.52 23.58 21.73
C LYS A 183 9.07 22.17 21.47
N ARG A 184 8.25 21.27 20.93
CA ARG A 184 8.57 19.84 20.86
C ARG A 184 9.61 19.53 19.79
N VAL A 185 9.55 20.17 18.63
CA VAL A 185 10.52 19.95 17.55
C VAL A 185 11.93 20.25 18.04
N ALA A 186 12.12 21.31 18.84
CA ALA A 186 13.42 21.67 19.41
C ALA A 186 14.01 20.62 20.36
N GLU A 187 13.16 19.82 21.01
CA GLU A 187 13.56 18.78 21.97
C GLU A 187 13.86 17.43 21.29
N THR A 188 13.44 17.24 20.04
CA THR A 188 13.66 15.98 19.31
C THR A 188 15.10 15.84 18.80
N LYS A 189 15.59 14.59 18.74
CA LYS A 189 16.90 14.25 18.15
C LYS A 189 17.02 14.65 16.68
N HIS A 190 15.91 14.63 15.95
CA HIS A 190 15.86 14.83 14.50
C HIS A 190 15.26 16.18 14.09
N SER A 191 15.43 17.19 14.94
CA SER A 191 14.80 18.51 14.84
C SER A 191 14.96 19.21 13.48
N ASP A 192 16.14 19.16 12.86
CA ASP A 192 16.37 19.78 11.54
C ASP A 192 15.59 19.10 10.41
N ARG A 193 15.53 17.77 10.43
CA ARG A 193 14.75 16.98 9.46
C ARG A 193 13.26 17.26 9.62
N ILE A 194 12.77 17.18 10.85
CA ILE A 194 11.36 17.47 11.19
C ILE A 194 10.99 18.88 10.77
N ARG A 195 11.83 19.88 11.11
CA ARG A 195 11.58 21.28 10.73
C ARG A 195 11.50 21.45 9.21
N THR A 196 12.37 20.78 8.45
CA THR A 196 12.36 20.84 6.99
C THR A 196 11.08 20.22 6.40
N ALA A 197 10.63 19.09 6.94
CA ALA A 197 9.39 18.45 6.51
C ALA A 197 8.15 19.31 6.84
N LEU A 198 8.07 19.84 8.06
CA LEU A 198 6.94 20.67 8.53
C LEU A 198 6.83 22.02 7.80
N THR A 199 7.95 22.61 7.38
CA THR A 199 7.96 23.89 6.62
C THR A 199 8.06 23.70 5.11
N GLY A 200 8.10 22.44 4.65
CA GLY A 200 8.11 22.09 3.23
C GLY A 200 6.78 22.39 2.55
N ILE A 201 6.80 22.48 1.21
CA ILE A 201 5.62 22.78 0.39
C ILE A 201 4.50 21.73 0.51
N GLN A 202 4.84 20.54 1.00
CA GLN A 202 3.93 19.41 1.15
C GLN A 202 3.14 19.44 2.48
N SER A 203 3.53 20.28 3.44
CA SER A 203 2.91 20.36 4.77
C SER A 203 2.11 21.63 4.92
N ALA A 204 0.95 21.56 5.59
CA ALA A 204 0.08 22.72 5.77
C ALA A 204 -0.89 22.55 6.94
N ALA A 205 -1.33 23.67 7.51
CA ALA A 205 -2.57 23.75 8.26
C ALA A 205 -3.67 24.31 7.35
N VAL A 206 -4.75 23.56 7.19
CA VAL A 206 -5.89 23.87 6.32
C VAL A 206 -7.09 24.20 7.19
N LEU A 207 -7.46 25.47 7.23
CA LEU A 207 -8.67 25.94 7.91
C LEU A 207 -9.88 25.72 6.99
N VAL A 208 -10.92 25.06 7.51
CA VAL A 208 -12.20 24.81 6.84
C VAL A 208 -13.36 25.42 7.63
N ASP A 209 -14.51 25.58 6.99
CA ASP A 209 -15.71 26.14 7.63
C ASP A 209 -16.44 25.13 8.53
N SER A 210 -16.19 23.83 8.35
CA SER A 210 -16.80 22.75 9.14
C SER A 210 -16.09 21.41 8.96
N ILE A 211 -16.33 20.47 9.88
CA ILE A 211 -15.92 19.05 9.72
C ILE A 211 -16.46 18.39 8.45
N SER A 212 -17.66 18.75 7.99
CA SER A 212 -18.17 18.24 6.71
C SER A 212 -17.29 18.65 5.53
N GLN A 213 -16.84 19.91 5.49
CA GLN A 213 -15.87 20.36 4.48
C GLN A 213 -14.49 19.73 4.70
N GLY A 214 -14.07 19.55 5.96
CA GLY A 214 -12.84 18.83 6.29
C GLY A 214 -12.83 17.40 5.75
N LEU A 215 -13.96 16.69 5.82
CA LEU A 215 -14.15 15.36 5.22
C LEU A 215 -14.00 15.38 3.70
N GLU A 216 -14.47 16.43 3.02
CA GLU A 216 -14.25 16.59 1.58
C GLU A 216 -12.76 16.78 1.26
N VAL A 217 -12.07 17.61 2.04
CA VAL A 217 -10.63 17.87 1.89
C VAL A 217 -9.82 16.59 2.08
N VAL A 218 -10.00 15.86 3.18
CA VAL A 218 -9.18 14.65 3.43
C VAL A 218 -9.47 13.53 2.45
N ASN A 219 -10.71 13.40 1.96
CA ASN A 219 -11.06 12.46 0.89
C ASN A 219 -10.43 12.85 -0.45
N ALA A 220 -10.34 14.14 -0.75
CA ALA A 220 -9.67 14.62 -1.97
C ALA A 220 -8.14 14.49 -1.86
N TYR A 221 -7.59 14.71 -0.67
CA TYR A 221 -6.16 14.56 -0.39
C TYR A 221 -5.70 13.10 -0.46
N ALA A 222 -6.54 12.15 -0.01
CA ALA A 222 -6.29 10.72 -0.08
C ALA A 222 -4.96 10.30 0.59
N ALA A 223 -4.83 10.65 1.88
CA ALA A 223 -3.61 10.45 2.66
C ALA A 223 -3.20 8.98 2.77
N GLU A 224 -1.91 8.76 2.98
CA GLU A 224 -1.38 7.46 3.44
C GLU A 224 -1.96 7.12 4.82
N HIS A 225 -1.75 7.98 5.82
CA HIS A 225 -2.31 7.87 7.16
C HIS A 225 -3.29 9.02 7.41
N LEU A 226 -4.52 8.69 7.82
CA LEU A 226 -5.54 9.67 8.20
C LEU A 226 -5.94 9.47 9.66
N GLU A 227 -5.73 10.48 10.50
CA GLU A 227 -6.29 10.51 11.85
C GLU A 227 -7.57 11.34 11.90
N ILE A 228 -8.55 10.86 12.66
CA ILE A 228 -9.79 11.57 12.95
C ILE A 228 -9.85 11.88 14.45
N GLN A 229 -9.50 13.12 14.80
CA GLN A 229 -9.50 13.63 16.16
C GLN A 229 -10.64 14.64 16.37
N THR A 230 -11.88 14.17 16.20
CA THR A 230 -13.10 14.97 16.40
C THR A 230 -13.93 14.42 17.56
N ALA A 231 -14.86 15.23 18.09
CA ALA A 231 -15.82 14.83 19.10
C ALA A 231 -16.68 13.62 18.65
N ASN A 232 -16.94 13.49 17.34
CA ASN A 232 -17.73 12.43 16.73
C ASN A 232 -16.89 11.51 15.83
N SER A 233 -15.61 11.28 16.18
CA SER A 233 -14.62 10.59 15.35
C SER A 233 -15.09 9.32 14.63
N ARG A 234 -15.92 8.48 15.27
CA ARG A 234 -16.44 7.26 14.64
C ARG A 234 -17.42 7.54 13.49
N SER A 235 -18.32 8.51 13.64
CA SER A 235 -19.27 8.85 12.56
C SER A 235 -18.59 9.58 11.42
N ASP A 236 -17.58 10.38 11.74
CA ASP A 236 -16.80 11.11 10.73
C ASP A 236 -15.93 10.12 9.93
N ALA A 237 -15.27 9.18 10.62
CA ALA A 237 -14.47 8.12 9.99
C ALA A 237 -15.30 7.24 9.03
N ALA A 238 -16.59 7.02 9.31
CA ALA A 238 -17.47 6.23 8.44
C ALA A 238 -17.74 6.89 7.07
N GLN A 239 -17.42 8.18 6.92
CA GLN A 239 -17.58 8.94 5.68
C GLN A 239 -16.30 8.98 4.83
N ILE A 240 -15.20 8.42 5.33
CA ILE A 240 -13.93 8.32 4.60
C ILE A 240 -14.05 7.28 3.49
N ARG A 241 -13.62 7.69 2.30
CA ARG A 241 -13.58 6.89 1.07
C ARG A 241 -12.14 6.65 0.61
N ASN A 242 -11.24 7.62 0.85
CA ASN A 242 -9.86 7.57 0.39
C ASN A 242 -8.89 7.82 1.55
N ALA A 243 -8.25 6.77 2.04
CA ALA A 243 -7.13 6.81 2.97
C ALA A 243 -6.43 5.44 2.96
N GLY A 244 -5.10 5.40 3.15
CA GLY A 244 -4.38 4.13 3.29
C GLY A 244 -4.77 3.41 4.59
N ALA A 245 -4.69 4.12 5.71
CA ALA A 245 -5.19 3.68 7.02
C ALA A 245 -5.89 4.82 7.75
N VAL A 246 -6.98 4.50 8.46
CA VAL A 246 -7.76 5.46 9.25
C VAL A 246 -7.64 5.15 10.73
N PHE A 247 -7.25 6.16 11.49
CA PHE A 247 -7.02 6.11 12.92
C PHE A 247 -8.09 6.92 13.65
N ILE A 248 -8.85 6.28 14.54
CA ILE A 248 -10.13 6.82 15.01
C ILE A 248 -10.06 7.21 16.48
N GLY A 249 -10.06 8.51 16.73
CA GLY A 249 -10.08 9.10 18.06
C GLY A 249 -8.69 9.22 18.70
N ARG A 250 -8.65 9.95 19.81
CA ARG A 250 -7.43 10.40 20.50
C ARG A 250 -6.39 9.31 20.81
N PHE A 251 -6.83 8.10 21.17
CA PHE A 251 -5.93 7.03 21.63
C PHE A 251 -5.53 6.06 20.52
N SER A 252 -5.50 6.52 19.28
CA SER A 252 -5.12 5.72 18.13
C SER A 252 -4.07 6.44 17.26
N PRO A 253 -2.92 6.86 17.81
CA PRO A 253 -1.90 7.53 17.00
C PRO A 253 -1.35 6.60 15.91
N VAL A 254 -0.89 7.15 14.79
CA VAL A 254 -0.32 6.36 13.66
C VAL A 254 0.74 5.37 14.12
N SER A 255 1.56 5.73 15.12
CA SER A 255 2.60 4.84 15.66
C SER A 255 2.07 3.48 16.13
N LEU A 256 0.81 3.38 16.57
CA LEU A 256 0.20 2.10 16.91
C LEU A 256 0.09 1.19 15.67
N GLY A 257 -0.33 1.76 14.54
CA GLY A 257 -0.44 1.09 13.24
C GLY A 257 0.91 0.69 12.66
N ASP A 258 1.93 1.54 12.82
CA ASP A 258 3.27 1.30 12.31
C ASP A 258 3.98 0.10 12.95
N TYR A 259 3.58 -0.24 14.19
CA TYR A 259 4.30 -1.23 15.00
C TYR A 259 3.47 -2.44 15.45
N SER A 260 2.22 -2.26 15.93
CA SER A 260 1.58 -3.32 16.72
C SER A 260 0.06 -3.45 16.60
N ALA A 261 -0.65 -2.56 15.90
CA ALA A 261 -2.11 -2.66 15.77
C ALA A 261 -2.58 -3.92 15.03
N GLY A 262 -1.71 -4.50 14.20
CA GLY A 262 -2.01 -5.63 13.32
C GLY A 262 -2.45 -5.21 11.91
N SER A 263 -2.63 -3.91 11.64
CA SER A 263 -2.71 -3.36 10.30
C SER A 263 -1.35 -3.40 9.59
N ASN A 264 -1.33 -3.17 8.28
CA ASN A 264 -0.10 -3.10 7.50
C ASN A 264 0.31 -1.65 7.26
N HIS A 265 1.58 -1.32 7.51
CA HIS A 265 2.12 0.04 7.31
C HIS A 265 2.64 0.31 5.88
N VAL A 266 2.59 -0.69 4.99
CA VAL A 266 2.97 -0.49 3.59
C VAL A 266 1.74 0.04 2.88
N LEU A 267 1.63 1.37 2.86
CA LEU A 267 0.44 2.08 2.40
C LEU A 267 0.75 2.91 1.14
N PRO A 268 -0.28 3.20 0.32
CA PRO A 268 -0.11 4.08 -0.84
C PRO A 268 0.10 5.53 -0.41
N THR A 269 1.06 6.23 -1.03
CA THR A 269 1.34 7.66 -0.77
C THR A 269 1.07 8.52 -2.01
N GLY A 270 1.25 9.84 -1.92
CA GLY A 270 1.10 10.77 -3.04
C GLY A 270 -0.32 10.84 -3.60
N GLY A 271 -1.33 10.69 -2.74
CA GLY A 271 -2.75 10.65 -3.14
C GLY A 271 -3.21 9.31 -3.76
N CYS A 272 -2.34 8.31 -3.85
CA CYS A 272 -2.66 7.03 -4.48
C CYS A 272 -3.71 6.21 -3.70
N ALA A 273 -4.03 6.58 -2.45
CA ALA A 273 -5.08 5.93 -1.66
C ALA A 273 -6.48 6.06 -2.31
N CYS A 274 -6.66 6.93 -3.29
CA CYS A 274 -7.90 7.02 -4.07
C CYS A 274 -8.13 5.85 -5.04
N HIS A 275 -7.10 5.05 -5.33
CA HIS A 275 -7.20 3.90 -6.25
C HIS A 275 -6.37 2.68 -5.82
N SER A 276 -5.60 2.79 -4.75
CA SER A 276 -4.72 1.73 -4.25
C SER A 276 -5.05 1.41 -2.80
N SER A 277 -4.80 0.16 -2.40
CA SER A 277 -4.95 -0.28 -1.02
C SER A 277 -3.60 -0.43 -0.34
N GLY A 278 -3.61 -0.46 0.99
CA GLY A 278 -2.49 -0.96 1.78
C GLY A 278 -2.17 -2.42 1.47
N LEU A 279 -0.93 -2.82 1.72
CA LEU A 279 -0.48 -4.19 1.54
C LEU A 279 -1.30 -5.15 2.39
N SER A 280 -1.80 -6.21 1.78
CA SER A 280 -2.66 -7.21 2.42
C SER A 280 -2.39 -8.59 1.85
N VAL A 281 -3.04 -9.63 2.41
CA VAL A 281 -2.98 -11.00 1.87
C VAL A 281 -3.44 -11.01 0.40
N GLN A 282 -4.48 -10.23 0.08
CA GLN A 282 -5.02 -10.12 -1.27
C GLN A 282 -4.01 -9.61 -2.29
N THR A 283 -3.02 -8.78 -1.88
CA THR A 283 -1.97 -8.29 -2.78
C THR A 283 -1.15 -9.42 -3.40
N PHE A 284 -1.03 -10.54 -2.70
CA PHE A 284 -0.25 -11.70 -3.15
C PHE A 284 -1.10 -12.71 -3.93
N LEU A 285 -2.41 -12.47 -4.08
CA LEU A 285 -3.35 -13.37 -4.74
C LEU A 285 -3.77 -12.85 -6.12
N LYS A 286 -4.06 -13.78 -7.02
CA LYS A 286 -4.62 -13.55 -8.36
C LYS A 286 -5.97 -14.26 -8.45
N GLY A 287 -7.00 -13.55 -8.91
CA GLY A 287 -8.29 -14.16 -9.26
C GLY A 287 -8.22 -14.83 -10.63
N ILE A 288 -8.58 -16.11 -10.71
CA ILE A 288 -8.70 -16.88 -11.95
C ILE A 288 -10.15 -17.26 -12.16
N HIS A 289 -10.72 -16.88 -13.30
CA HIS A 289 -12.07 -17.29 -13.68
C HIS A 289 -12.08 -18.70 -14.30
N TYR A 290 -12.95 -19.55 -13.78
CA TYR A 290 -13.26 -20.88 -14.29
C TYR A 290 -14.67 -20.83 -14.85
N ILE A 291 -14.82 -21.22 -16.11
CA ILE A 291 -16.07 -21.14 -16.86
C ILE A 291 -16.39 -22.53 -17.39
N GLU A 292 -17.52 -23.08 -16.96
CA GLU A 292 -17.95 -24.44 -17.28
C GLU A 292 -19.38 -24.40 -17.80
N TYR A 293 -19.61 -24.93 -19.00
CA TYR A 293 -20.93 -25.03 -19.61
C TYR A 293 -21.19 -26.48 -20.01
N GLY A 294 -22.28 -27.03 -19.48
CA GLY A 294 -22.86 -28.27 -19.97
C GLY A 294 -23.52 -28.08 -21.33
N GLN A 295 -23.79 -29.19 -22.02
CA GLN A 295 -24.32 -29.18 -23.39
C GLN A 295 -25.63 -28.38 -23.52
N VAL A 296 -26.55 -28.50 -22.56
CA VAL A 296 -27.84 -27.78 -22.57
C VAL A 296 -27.59 -26.27 -22.49
N ALA A 297 -26.88 -25.81 -21.46
CA ALA A 297 -26.52 -24.41 -21.27
C ALA A 297 -25.79 -23.82 -22.49
N PHE A 298 -24.86 -24.59 -23.07
CA PHE A 298 -24.12 -24.21 -24.27
C PHE A 298 -25.06 -24.05 -25.47
N THR A 299 -25.97 -25.00 -25.67
CA THR A 299 -26.93 -24.97 -26.78
C THR A 299 -27.82 -23.74 -26.67
N ASP A 300 -28.33 -23.46 -25.47
CA ASP A 300 -29.22 -22.33 -25.22
C ASP A 300 -28.57 -20.97 -25.51
N ILE A 301 -27.28 -20.79 -25.17
CA ILE A 301 -26.56 -19.52 -25.36
C ILE A 301 -25.94 -19.37 -26.76
N SER A 302 -25.78 -20.47 -27.51
CA SER A 302 -24.99 -20.53 -28.75
C SER A 302 -25.37 -19.48 -29.79
N THR A 303 -26.67 -19.32 -30.07
CA THR A 303 -27.17 -18.40 -31.09
C THR A 303 -26.84 -16.96 -30.74
N THR A 304 -26.92 -16.61 -29.45
CA THR A 304 -26.56 -15.28 -28.95
C THR A 304 -25.07 -15.00 -29.18
N VAL A 305 -24.20 -15.95 -28.81
CA VAL A 305 -22.74 -15.78 -28.97
C VAL A 305 -22.35 -15.67 -30.45
N ILE A 306 -22.92 -16.49 -31.32
CA ILE A 306 -22.67 -16.43 -32.77
C ILE A 306 -23.14 -15.08 -33.34
N THR A 307 -24.31 -14.60 -32.91
CA THR A 307 -24.85 -13.31 -33.35
C THR A 307 -23.93 -12.16 -32.96
N LEU A 308 -23.43 -12.15 -31.73
CA LEU A 308 -22.46 -11.15 -31.27
C LEU A 308 -21.15 -11.25 -32.05
N ALA A 309 -20.60 -12.46 -32.22
CA ALA A 309 -19.38 -12.67 -32.97
C ALA A 309 -19.49 -12.16 -34.42
N ASN A 310 -20.63 -12.37 -35.09
CA ASN A 310 -20.87 -11.84 -36.44
C ASN A 310 -21.04 -10.32 -36.45
N ALA A 311 -21.71 -9.74 -35.44
CA ALA A 311 -21.86 -8.30 -35.32
C ALA A 311 -20.52 -7.58 -35.06
N GLU A 312 -19.58 -8.26 -34.41
CA GLU A 312 -18.21 -7.78 -34.13
C GLU A 312 -17.20 -8.10 -35.25
N ASP A 313 -17.65 -8.69 -36.38
CA ASP A 313 -16.79 -9.16 -37.48
C ASP A 313 -15.68 -10.14 -37.02
N LEU A 314 -16.04 -11.04 -36.09
CA LEU A 314 -15.19 -12.11 -35.56
C LEU A 314 -15.74 -13.50 -35.93
N PRO A 315 -15.83 -13.85 -37.23
CA PRO A 315 -16.50 -15.08 -37.68
C PRO A 315 -15.88 -16.36 -37.10
N ALA A 316 -14.57 -16.39 -36.85
CA ALA A 316 -13.90 -17.53 -36.23
C ALA A 316 -14.35 -17.79 -34.77
N HIS A 317 -14.78 -16.75 -34.04
CA HIS A 317 -15.34 -16.93 -32.69
C HIS A 317 -16.73 -17.58 -32.77
N GLY A 318 -17.57 -17.16 -33.72
CA GLY A 318 -18.87 -17.79 -33.98
C GLY A 318 -18.71 -19.23 -34.46
N GLU A 319 -17.77 -19.48 -35.36
CA GLU A 319 -17.44 -20.82 -35.86
C GLU A 319 -16.99 -21.75 -34.72
N ALA A 320 -16.21 -21.25 -33.77
CA ALA A 320 -15.82 -22.05 -32.60
C ALA A 320 -17.04 -22.58 -31.83
N ILE A 321 -18.14 -21.82 -31.76
CA ILE A 321 -19.41 -22.28 -31.19
C ILE A 321 -20.14 -23.24 -32.14
N ALA A 322 -20.30 -22.86 -33.41
CA ALA A 322 -21.04 -23.64 -34.41
C ALA A 322 -20.46 -25.05 -34.59
N ALA A 323 -19.14 -25.19 -34.63
CA ALA A 323 -18.44 -26.47 -34.81
C ALA A 323 -18.76 -27.52 -33.74
N ARG A 324 -19.23 -27.11 -32.53
CA ARG A 324 -19.62 -28.08 -31.49
C ARG A 324 -20.92 -28.82 -31.81
N PHE A 325 -21.73 -28.31 -32.74
CA PHE A 325 -22.93 -28.99 -33.23
C PHE A 325 -22.68 -29.97 -34.37
N GLU A 326 -21.50 -29.96 -35.00
CA GLU A 326 -21.18 -30.87 -36.11
C GLU A 326 -20.95 -32.32 -35.66
N LEU A 327 -20.57 -32.50 -34.38
CA LEU A 327 -20.25 -33.79 -33.77
C LEU A 327 -21.30 -34.25 -32.74
N LEU A 328 -22.44 -33.55 -32.65
CA LEU A 328 -23.59 -33.93 -31.83
C LEU A 328 -24.53 -34.85 -32.61
#